data_AF-A0A940QZ33-F1
#
_entry.id   AF-A0A940QZ33-F1
#
_cell.length_a   1.000
_cell.length_b   1.000
_cell.length_c   1.000
_cell.angle_alpha   90.00
_cell.angle_beta   90.00
_cell.angle_gamma   90.00
#
_symmetry.space_group_name_H-M   'P 1'
#
loop_
_entity.id
_entity.type
_entity.pdbx_description
1 polymer ?
#
loop_
_entity_poly.entity_id
_entity_poly.type
_entity_poly.pdbx_seq_one_letter_code
_entity_poly.pdbx_strand_id
1 'polypeptide(L)'
;LGIDTRILMAIVDWIDADQNPSVTPPGAEQPYYLGLTPPPIVRNGPLLTLRELLLVRGVTPILLARLEGFVTVLPPDRLRVNINTAPAEVLYALSDGMLADPGVVDRLIASRETEAFSSVAQNALAAVTGLPEALSPNAEFVRPDSDYFRIEAVGEINDVRRGIVELVKRTGKRLVRVTWTPSSSTLALTSQPPSDFLATLPLLGDR
;
A
#
# COMPACT_ATOMS: atom_id res chain seq x y z
N LEU A 1 -9.77 9.46 -6.62
CA LEU A 1 -10.45 8.19 -6.22
C LEU A 1 -11.88 8.40 -5.69
N GLY A 2 -12.27 9.59 -5.22
CA GLY A 2 -13.66 9.88 -4.82
C GLY A 2 -14.12 9.06 -3.61
N ILE A 3 -13.18 8.67 -2.75
CA ILE A 3 -13.46 7.85 -1.57
C ILE A 3 -14.10 8.74 -0.51
N ASP A 4 -15.22 8.31 0.04
CA ASP A 4 -15.87 8.98 1.15
C ASP A 4 -14.94 8.97 2.37
N THR A 5 -14.73 10.13 3.00
CA THR A 5 -13.85 10.29 4.15
C THR A 5 -14.26 9.38 5.33
N ARG A 6 -15.52 8.94 5.41
CA ARG A 6 -15.96 7.94 6.40
C ARG A 6 -15.34 6.56 6.18
N ILE A 7 -15.08 6.18 4.92
CA ILE A 7 -14.37 4.93 4.60
C ILE A 7 -12.91 5.06 5.02
N LEU A 8 -12.29 6.22 4.77
CA LEU A 8 -10.94 6.51 5.25
C LEU A 8 -10.86 6.37 6.77
N MET A 9 -11.77 6.99 7.51
CA MET A 9 -11.79 6.89 8.98
C MET A 9 -12.04 5.46 9.47
N ALA A 10 -12.89 4.68 8.80
CA ALA A 10 -13.06 3.27 9.12
C ALA A 10 -11.79 2.43 8.86
N ILE A 11 -10.97 2.79 7.87
CA ILE A 11 -9.67 2.15 7.63
C ILE A 11 -8.67 2.54 8.72
N VAL A 12 -8.68 3.79 9.18
CA VAL A 12 -7.85 4.27 10.30
C VAL A 12 -8.18 3.51 11.57
N ASP A 13 -9.46 3.51 11.99
CA ASP A 13 -9.93 2.78 13.18
C ASP A 13 -9.69 1.27 13.09
N TRP A 14 -9.62 0.70 11.87
CA TRP A 14 -9.27 -0.71 11.72
C TRP A 14 -7.80 -1.00 12.06
N ILE A 15 -6.91 -0.04 11.82
CA ILE A 15 -5.45 -0.19 11.88
C ILE A 15 -4.86 0.35 13.17
N ASP A 16 -5.42 1.42 13.75
CA ASP A 16 -4.89 2.01 14.97
C ASP A 16 -5.04 1.07 16.18
N ALA A 17 -4.30 1.35 17.26
CA ALA A 17 -4.24 0.44 18.40
C ALA A 17 -5.36 0.68 19.43
N ASP A 18 -6.13 1.75 19.26
CA ASP A 18 -7.12 2.12 20.25
C ASP A 18 -8.47 1.46 19.97
N GLN A 19 -9.54 1.91 20.63
CA GLN A 19 -10.87 1.31 20.50
C GLN A 19 -11.95 2.39 20.35
N ASN A 20 -11.52 3.63 20.14
CA ASN A 20 -12.39 4.79 20.09
C ASN A 20 -12.65 5.12 18.63
N PRO A 21 -13.90 5.01 18.15
CA PRO A 21 -14.17 5.30 16.77
C PRO A 21 -13.90 6.78 16.49
N SER A 22 -13.27 7.07 15.36
CA SER A 22 -13.16 8.42 14.82
C SER A 22 -14.54 9.09 14.79
N VAL A 23 -14.63 10.36 15.19
CA VAL A 23 -15.92 11.05 15.41
C VAL A 23 -16.34 11.90 14.21
N THR A 24 -15.41 12.67 13.65
CA THR A 24 -15.70 13.65 12.58
C THR A 24 -14.64 13.57 11.48
N PRO A 25 -14.91 12.88 10.36
CA PRO A 25 -16.08 12.04 10.08
C PRO A 25 -16.12 10.74 10.90
N PRO A 26 -17.29 10.09 11.03
CA PRO A 26 -17.43 8.88 11.84
C PRO A 26 -16.73 7.69 11.19
N GLY A 27 -15.87 7.02 11.96
CA GLY A 27 -15.25 5.75 11.60
C GLY A 27 -16.06 4.53 12.07
N ALA A 28 -15.38 3.45 12.41
CA ALA A 28 -15.98 2.20 12.84
C ALA A 28 -15.01 1.34 13.66
N GLU A 29 -15.44 1.01 14.88
CA GLU A 29 -14.72 0.16 15.84
C GLU A 29 -15.49 -1.13 16.14
N GLN A 30 -14.93 -1.99 17.00
CA GLN A 30 -15.53 -3.29 17.34
C GLN A 30 -17.05 -3.25 17.63
N PRO A 31 -17.63 -2.25 18.33
CA PRO A 31 -19.07 -2.16 18.54
C PRO A 31 -19.91 -2.10 17.25
N TYR A 32 -19.41 -1.46 16.20
CA TYR A 32 -20.06 -1.43 14.89
C TYR A 32 -20.07 -2.83 14.26
N TYR A 33 -18.93 -3.51 14.27
CA TYR A 33 -18.74 -4.79 13.61
C TYR A 33 -19.44 -5.96 14.31
N LEU A 34 -19.71 -5.87 15.61
CA LEU A 34 -20.50 -6.86 16.35
C LEU A 34 -21.93 -7.04 15.80
N GLY A 35 -22.46 -6.03 15.10
CA GLY A 35 -23.77 -6.12 14.45
C GLY A 35 -23.78 -6.88 13.11
N LEU A 36 -22.62 -7.30 12.60
CA LEU A 36 -22.51 -8.01 11.32
C LEU A 36 -22.55 -9.54 11.51
N THR A 37 -22.78 -10.28 10.42
CA THR A 37 -22.85 -11.75 10.45
C THR A 37 -21.98 -12.37 9.35
N PRO A 38 -20.93 -13.16 9.70
CA PRO A 38 -20.35 -13.25 11.05
C PRO A 38 -19.73 -11.91 11.48
N PRO A 39 -19.66 -11.61 12.79
CA PRO A 39 -19.05 -10.37 13.25
C PRO A 39 -17.53 -10.45 13.07
N PRO A 40 -16.92 -9.59 12.24
CA PRO A 40 -15.47 -9.56 12.15
C PRO A 40 -14.86 -8.97 13.44
N ILE A 41 -13.67 -9.45 13.77
CA ILE A 41 -12.85 -8.89 14.85
C ILE A 41 -11.98 -7.80 14.23
N VAL A 42 -12.04 -6.59 14.79
CA VAL A 42 -11.21 -5.47 14.33
C VAL A 42 -9.74 -5.78 14.66
N ARG A 43 -8.85 -5.44 13.74
CA ARG A 43 -7.43 -5.82 13.83
C ARG A 43 -6.72 -5.09 14.96
N ASN A 44 -7.00 -3.80 15.10
CA ASN A 44 -6.33 -2.85 15.98
C ASN A 44 -4.81 -2.93 15.87
N GLY A 45 -4.32 -2.93 14.63
CA GLY A 45 -2.91 -3.10 14.31
C GLY A 45 -2.64 -3.19 12.80
N PRO A 46 -1.36 -3.46 12.42
CA PRO A 46 -0.98 -3.53 11.01
C PRO A 46 -1.79 -4.56 10.22
N LEU A 47 -2.18 -4.18 9.00
CA LEU A 47 -2.79 -5.10 8.05
C LEU A 47 -1.85 -6.28 7.76
N LEU A 48 -2.41 -7.48 7.62
CA LEU A 48 -1.65 -8.66 7.19
C LEU A 48 -1.66 -8.82 5.67
N THR A 49 -2.79 -8.47 5.04
CA THR A 49 -2.97 -8.51 3.59
C THR A 49 -3.83 -7.34 3.16
N LEU A 50 -3.71 -6.94 1.89
CA LEU A 50 -4.55 -5.88 1.36
C LEU A 50 -6.05 -6.27 1.33
N ARG A 51 -6.36 -7.56 1.15
CA ARG A 51 -7.76 -8.06 1.12
C ARG A 51 -8.48 -7.96 2.45
N GLU A 52 -7.74 -7.80 3.54
CA GLU A 52 -8.32 -7.52 4.87
C GLU A 52 -9.20 -6.27 4.85
N LEU A 53 -8.89 -5.30 3.99
CA LEU A 53 -9.72 -4.11 3.82
C LEU A 53 -11.17 -4.43 3.42
N LEU A 54 -11.47 -5.60 2.84
CA LEU A 54 -12.85 -5.99 2.53
C LEU A 54 -13.72 -6.23 3.77
N LEU A 55 -13.11 -6.35 4.96
CA LEU A 55 -13.81 -6.44 6.24
C LEU A 55 -14.15 -5.06 6.80
N VAL A 56 -13.51 -4.00 6.29
CA VAL A 56 -13.68 -2.63 6.77
C VAL A 56 -14.98 -2.03 6.24
N ARG A 57 -15.66 -1.30 7.11
CA ARG A 57 -16.91 -0.61 6.78
C ARG A 57 -16.79 0.22 5.50
N GLY A 58 -17.64 -0.09 4.52
CA GLY A 58 -17.79 0.68 3.29
C GLY A 58 -16.73 0.38 2.21
N VAL A 59 -15.73 -0.45 2.49
CA VAL A 59 -14.82 -0.93 1.45
C VAL A 59 -15.52 -1.99 0.62
N THR A 60 -15.51 -1.79 -0.70
CA THR A 60 -16.10 -2.72 -1.67
C THR A 60 -15.00 -3.39 -2.51
N PRO A 61 -15.26 -4.54 -3.14
CA PRO A 61 -14.31 -5.14 -4.09
C PRO A 61 -13.91 -4.18 -5.22
N ILE A 62 -14.83 -3.35 -5.69
CA ILE A 62 -14.56 -2.34 -6.74
C ILE A 62 -13.62 -1.25 -6.21
N LEU A 63 -13.83 -0.80 -4.97
CA LEU A 63 -12.94 0.17 -4.34
C LEU A 63 -11.54 -0.43 -4.14
N LEU A 64 -11.47 -1.66 -3.64
CA LEU A 64 -10.20 -2.36 -3.43
C LEU A 64 -9.42 -2.50 -4.74
N ALA A 65 -10.09 -2.94 -5.82
CA ALA A 65 -9.47 -3.06 -7.14
C ALA A 65 -8.92 -1.72 -7.67
N ARG A 66 -9.57 -0.59 -7.35
CA ARG A 66 -9.06 0.75 -7.70
C ARG A 66 -7.84 1.16 -6.85
N LEU A 67 -7.68 0.60 -5.66
CA LEU A 67 -6.57 0.88 -4.75
C LEU A 67 -5.36 -0.02 -5.00
N GLU A 68 -5.56 -1.27 -5.45
CA GLU A 68 -4.53 -2.31 -5.57
C GLU A 68 -3.25 -1.85 -6.31
N GLY A 69 -3.35 -0.94 -7.29
CA GLY A 69 -2.19 -0.40 -8.01
C GLY A 69 -1.40 0.70 -7.28
N PHE A 70 -1.91 1.24 -6.19
CA PHE A 70 -1.37 2.44 -5.51
C PHE A 70 -1.02 2.21 -4.05
N VAL A 71 -1.48 1.11 -3.45
CA VAL A 71 -1.25 0.82 -2.03
C VAL A 71 -0.55 -0.52 -1.86
N THR A 72 0.17 -0.67 -0.76
CA THR A 72 0.84 -1.92 -0.40
C THR A 72 0.80 -2.14 1.10
N VAL A 73 0.97 -3.39 1.52
CA VAL A 73 1.06 -3.77 2.93
C VAL A 73 2.49 -4.24 3.20
N LEU A 74 3.17 -3.51 4.07
CA LEU A 74 4.55 -3.78 4.47
C LEU A 74 4.63 -3.89 6.01
N PRO A 75 5.67 -4.54 6.55
CA PRO A 75 5.95 -4.47 7.97
C PRO A 75 6.09 -3.01 8.43
N PRO A 76 5.66 -2.68 9.66
CA PRO A 76 5.53 -1.29 10.13
C PRO A 76 6.87 -0.57 10.37
N ASP A 77 8.00 -1.26 10.26
CA ASP A 77 9.33 -0.73 10.55
C ASP A 77 9.80 0.34 9.56
N ARG A 78 9.30 0.33 8.31
CA ARG A 78 9.75 1.29 7.28
C ARG A 78 8.68 1.61 6.23
N LEU A 79 7.55 2.17 6.68
CA LEU A 79 6.44 2.64 5.83
C LEU A 79 6.73 4.03 5.25
N ARG A 80 7.42 4.09 4.12
CA ARG A 80 7.75 5.34 3.41
C ARG A 80 7.67 5.16 1.91
N VAL A 81 7.12 6.15 1.22
CA VAL A 81 6.97 6.18 -0.25
C VAL A 81 8.34 6.42 -0.89
N ASN A 82 8.69 5.59 -1.87
CA ASN A 82 9.92 5.80 -2.63
C ASN A 82 9.67 6.74 -3.81
N ILE A 83 10.21 7.96 -3.74
CA ILE A 83 10.04 9.01 -4.77
C ILE A 83 10.56 8.61 -6.15
N ASN A 84 11.54 7.70 -6.20
CA ASN A 84 12.13 7.23 -7.45
C ASN A 84 11.27 6.17 -8.16
N THR A 85 10.28 5.57 -7.47
CA THR A 85 9.48 4.46 -8.03
C THR A 85 7.97 4.65 -7.89
N ALA A 86 7.51 5.59 -7.06
CA ALA A 86 6.09 5.85 -6.87
C ALA A 86 5.42 6.31 -8.19
N PRO A 87 4.21 5.81 -8.50
CA PRO A 87 3.44 6.32 -9.62
C PRO A 87 2.94 7.75 -9.36
N ALA A 88 2.54 8.46 -10.41
CA ALA A 88 2.13 9.86 -10.33
C ALA A 88 0.98 10.07 -9.33
N GLU A 89 0.01 9.16 -9.31
CA GLU A 89 -1.16 9.20 -8.42
C GLU A 89 -0.76 9.14 -6.94
N VAL A 90 0.26 8.34 -6.61
CA VAL A 90 0.81 8.28 -5.25
C VAL A 90 1.56 9.56 -4.92
N LEU A 91 2.30 10.14 -5.87
CA LEU A 91 2.99 11.40 -5.67
C LEU A 91 2.00 12.55 -5.42
N TYR A 92 0.91 12.64 -6.20
CA TYR A 92 -0.16 13.60 -5.97
C TYR A 92 -0.84 13.43 -4.61
N ALA A 93 -0.91 12.21 -4.09
CA ALA A 93 -1.50 11.92 -2.78
C ALA A 93 -0.58 12.29 -1.60
N LEU A 94 0.69 12.62 -1.83
CA LEU A 94 1.64 12.92 -0.75
C LEU A 94 1.35 14.25 -0.06
N SER A 95 0.89 15.28 -0.78
CA SER A 95 0.63 16.59 -0.18
C SER A 95 -0.26 17.46 -1.06
N ASP A 96 -0.95 18.42 -0.44
CA ASP A 96 -1.71 19.43 -1.18
C ASP A 96 -0.82 20.30 -2.08
N GLY A 97 0.47 20.46 -1.71
CA GLY A 97 1.46 21.15 -2.52
C GLY A 97 1.70 20.49 -3.89
N MET A 98 1.59 19.15 -3.97
CA MET A 98 1.67 18.41 -5.24
C MET A 98 0.45 18.63 -6.13
N LEU A 99 -0.71 18.89 -5.52
CA LEU A 99 -1.96 19.20 -6.24
C LEU A 99 -2.01 20.66 -6.68
N ALA A 100 -1.40 21.57 -5.92
CA ALA A 100 -1.39 23.00 -6.19
C ALA A 100 -0.60 23.38 -7.45
N ASP A 101 0.48 22.66 -7.76
CA ASP A 101 1.23 22.77 -9.01
C ASP A 101 1.31 21.39 -9.68
N PRO A 102 0.35 21.03 -10.56
CA PRO A 102 0.37 19.73 -11.23
C PRO A 102 1.66 19.44 -12.00
N GLY A 103 2.36 20.48 -12.47
CA GLY A 103 3.61 20.34 -13.21
C GLY A 103 4.79 19.93 -12.34
N VAL A 104 4.69 20.01 -11.01
CA VAL A 104 5.77 19.58 -10.11
C VAL A 104 6.00 18.07 -10.19
N VAL A 105 4.93 17.29 -10.32
CA VAL A 105 5.00 15.82 -10.46
C VAL A 105 5.60 15.44 -11.80
N ASP A 106 5.22 16.12 -12.89
CA ASP A 106 5.80 15.89 -14.21
C ASP A 106 7.32 16.16 -14.23
N ARG A 107 7.74 17.29 -13.63
CA ARG A 107 9.17 17.63 -13.51
C ARG A 107 9.92 16.64 -12.63
N LEU A 108 9.31 16.16 -11.54
CA LEU A 108 9.87 15.12 -10.69
C LEU A 108 10.10 13.84 -11.49
N ILE A 109 9.08 13.37 -12.22
CA ILE A 109 9.15 12.15 -13.03
C ILE A 109 10.24 12.28 -14.10
N ALA A 110 10.27 13.38 -14.84
CA ALA A 110 11.31 13.65 -15.83
C ALA A 110 12.72 13.71 -15.22
N SER A 111 12.85 14.31 -14.03
CA SER A 111 14.13 14.39 -13.32
C SER A 111 14.63 13.00 -12.92
N ARG A 112 13.79 12.14 -12.33
CA ARG A 112 14.22 10.80 -11.89
C ARG A 112 14.51 9.83 -13.03
N GLU A 113 13.95 10.07 -14.22
CA GLU A 113 14.30 9.33 -15.44
C GLU A 113 15.70 9.65 -15.95
N THR A 114 16.18 10.87 -15.68
CA THR A 114 17.55 11.29 -16.01
C THR A 114 18.53 10.84 -14.93
N GLU A 115 18.22 11.13 -13.67
CA GLU A 115 19.04 10.77 -12.51
C GLU A 115 18.15 10.55 -11.28
N ALA A 116 18.26 9.37 -10.67
CA ALA A 116 17.51 9.05 -9.47
C ALA A 116 17.93 9.95 -8.29
N PHE A 117 16.97 10.39 -7.49
CA PHE A 117 17.25 11.15 -6.27
C PHE A 117 18.03 10.28 -5.30
N SER A 118 19.16 10.78 -4.79
CA SER A 118 19.96 10.11 -3.74
C SER A 118 19.52 10.50 -2.33
N SER A 119 18.76 11.59 -2.19
CA SER A 119 18.31 12.16 -0.93
C SER A 119 16.99 12.91 -1.11
N VAL A 120 16.21 13.01 -0.03
CA VAL A 120 15.02 13.88 0.07
C VAL A 120 15.32 15.19 0.79
N ALA A 121 16.60 15.50 1.02
CA ALA A 121 17.02 16.78 1.56
C ALA A 121 16.67 17.92 0.58
N GLN A 122 16.35 19.09 1.13
CA GLN A 122 15.90 20.25 0.36
C GLN A 122 16.82 20.60 -0.82
N ASN A 123 18.14 20.54 -0.62
CA ASN A 123 19.12 20.81 -1.67
C ASN A 123 19.10 19.79 -2.82
N ALA A 124 18.82 18.51 -2.53
CA ALA A 124 18.70 17.48 -3.55
C ALA A 124 17.40 17.64 -4.36
N LEU A 125 16.32 18.02 -3.68
CA LEU A 125 15.02 18.26 -4.32
C LEU A 125 14.96 19.57 -5.11
N ALA A 126 15.81 20.56 -4.79
CA ALA A 126 15.83 21.87 -5.44
C ALA A 126 16.17 21.83 -6.95
N ALA A 127 16.72 20.71 -7.45
CA ALA A 127 16.88 20.49 -8.88
C ALA A 127 15.54 20.45 -9.63
N VAL A 128 14.45 20.13 -8.93
CA VAL A 128 13.08 20.19 -9.43
C VAL A 128 12.41 21.44 -8.87
N THR A 129 12.12 22.41 -9.73
CA THR A 129 11.44 23.64 -9.35
C THR A 129 10.15 23.35 -8.59
N GLY A 130 9.97 23.95 -7.40
CA GLY A 130 8.76 23.84 -6.56
C GLY A 130 8.61 22.51 -5.78
N LEU A 131 9.47 21.52 -6.02
CA LEU A 131 9.36 20.22 -5.35
C LEU A 131 9.63 20.28 -3.83
N PRO A 132 10.64 21.01 -3.33
CA PRO A 132 10.88 21.09 -1.89
C PRO A 132 9.69 21.69 -1.14
N GLU A 133 9.10 22.76 -1.67
CA GLU A 133 7.95 23.42 -1.06
C GLU A 133 6.72 22.51 -1.12
N ALA A 134 6.48 21.88 -2.27
CA ALA A 134 5.37 20.96 -2.46
C ALA A 134 5.43 19.77 -1.50
N LEU A 135 6.60 19.17 -1.27
CA LEU A 135 6.76 18.03 -0.37
C LEU A 135 6.88 18.40 1.11
N SER A 136 7.24 19.64 1.44
CA SER A 136 7.60 20.04 2.81
C SER A 136 6.64 19.59 3.92
N PRO A 137 5.30 19.56 3.74
CA PRO A 137 4.40 19.16 4.82
C PRO A 137 4.48 17.67 5.19
N ASN A 138 4.99 16.83 4.28
CA ASN A 138 4.95 15.38 4.37
C ASN A 138 6.29 14.75 3.93
N ALA A 139 7.39 15.50 4.01
CA ALA A 139 8.70 15.07 3.55
C ALA A 139 9.20 13.84 4.34
N GLU A 140 8.78 13.71 5.60
CA GLU A 140 9.07 12.57 6.46
C GLU A 140 8.47 11.26 5.96
N PHE A 141 7.44 11.29 5.11
CA PHE A 141 6.79 10.10 4.56
C PHE A 141 7.45 9.59 3.27
N VAL A 142 8.51 10.27 2.81
CA VAL A 142 9.16 10.02 1.52
C VAL A 142 10.62 9.63 1.71
N ARG A 143 11.15 8.82 0.79
CA ARG A 143 12.56 8.43 0.73
C ARG A 143 12.99 8.12 -0.72
N PRO A 144 14.30 8.07 -1.00
CA PRO A 144 14.80 7.68 -2.33
C PRO A 144 15.02 6.16 -2.50
N ASP A 145 14.99 5.39 -1.42
CA ASP A 145 15.38 3.98 -1.41
C ASP A 145 14.23 3.04 -0.98
N SER A 146 14.44 1.74 -1.18
CA SER A 146 13.60 0.70 -0.59
C SER A 146 14.44 -0.44 -0.03
N ASP A 147 13.96 -1.00 1.08
CA ASP A 147 14.42 -2.29 1.60
C ASP A 147 13.47 -3.42 1.19
N TYR A 148 12.26 -3.09 0.73
CA TYR A 148 11.24 -4.07 0.37
C TYR A 148 11.09 -4.17 -1.14
N PHE A 149 11.01 -5.40 -1.62
CA PHE A 149 10.86 -5.72 -3.04
C PHE A 149 9.86 -6.85 -3.22
N ARG A 150 9.03 -6.76 -4.26
CA ARG A 150 8.19 -7.87 -4.74
C ARG A 150 8.98 -8.60 -5.82
N ILE A 151 9.17 -9.91 -5.65
CA ILE A 151 9.75 -10.78 -6.67
C ILE A 151 8.60 -11.59 -7.28
N GLU A 152 8.51 -11.55 -8.59
CA GLU A 152 7.57 -12.33 -9.37
C GLU A 152 8.38 -13.25 -10.27
N ALA A 153 8.17 -14.56 -10.14
CA ALA A 153 8.85 -15.54 -10.96
C ALA A 153 7.83 -16.52 -11.53
N VAL A 154 8.01 -16.90 -12.79
CA VAL A 154 7.13 -17.84 -13.47
C VAL A 154 7.97 -18.94 -14.09
N GLY A 155 7.63 -20.19 -13.78
CA GLY A 155 8.21 -21.39 -14.39
C GLY A 155 7.19 -22.07 -15.29
N GLU A 156 7.68 -22.66 -16.38
CA GLU A 156 6.85 -23.35 -17.36
C GLU A 156 7.51 -24.69 -17.72
N ILE A 157 6.74 -25.77 -17.70
CA ILE A 157 7.15 -27.11 -18.15
C ILE A 157 6.01 -27.70 -18.96
N ASN A 158 6.24 -27.94 -20.25
CA ASN A 158 5.18 -28.29 -21.21
C ASN A 158 4.04 -27.25 -21.12
N ASP A 159 2.79 -27.70 -21.03
CA ASP A 159 1.61 -26.83 -20.93
C ASP A 159 1.32 -26.34 -19.49
N VAL A 160 2.19 -26.63 -18.52
CA VAL A 160 2.00 -26.23 -17.13
C VAL A 160 2.84 -25.00 -16.81
N ARG A 161 2.15 -23.90 -16.50
CA ARG A 161 2.74 -22.65 -16.02
C ARG A 161 2.44 -22.45 -14.54
N ARG A 162 3.46 -22.13 -13.74
CA ARG A 162 3.31 -21.77 -12.33
C ARG A 162 4.05 -20.49 -12.00
N GLY A 163 3.34 -19.54 -11.38
CA GLY A 163 3.91 -18.32 -10.84
C GLY A 163 4.12 -18.40 -9.33
N ILE A 164 5.15 -17.71 -8.85
CA ILE A 164 5.33 -17.36 -7.44
C ILE A 164 5.47 -15.85 -7.33
N VAL A 165 4.90 -15.30 -6.26
CA VAL A 165 5.03 -13.91 -5.87
C VAL A 165 5.55 -13.91 -4.44
N GLU A 166 6.60 -13.15 -4.16
CA GLU A 166 7.23 -13.10 -2.84
C GLU A 166 7.59 -11.67 -2.45
N LEU A 167 7.21 -11.27 -1.24
CA LEU A 167 7.70 -10.04 -0.62
C LEU A 167 9.02 -10.36 0.10
N VAL A 168 10.08 -9.63 -0.23
CA VAL A 168 11.39 -9.80 0.38
C VAL A 168 11.89 -8.49 0.97
N LYS A 169 12.60 -8.59 2.10
CA LYS A 169 13.38 -7.51 2.70
C LYS A 169 14.85 -7.70 2.33
N ARG A 170 15.48 -6.68 1.76
CA ARG A 170 16.90 -6.61 1.50
C ARG A 170 17.63 -6.16 2.77
N THR A 171 18.61 -6.94 3.20
CA THR A 171 19.50 -6.63 4.31
C THR A 171 20.94 -6.73 3.82
N GLY A 172 21.51 -5.59 3.44
CA GLY A 172 22.79 -5.55 2.72
C GLY A 172 22.70 -6.27 1.38
N LYS A 173 23.53 -7.30 1.19
CA LYS A 173 23.53 -8.15 -0.02
C LYS A 173 22.60 -9.36 0.05
N ARG A 174 21.83 -9.51 1.14
CA ARG A 174 20.95 -10.65 1.36
C ARG A 174 19.50 -10.26 1.14
N LEU A 175 18.72 -11.19 0.60
CA LEU A 175 17.27 -11.11 0.55
C LEU A 175 16.69 -12.06 1.58
N VAL A 176 15.80 -11.56 2.42
CA VAL A 176 15.10 -12.32 3.44
C VAL A 176 13.62 -12.28 3.09
N ARG A 177 12.99 -13.45 3.01
CA ARG A 177 11.54 -13.55 2.79
C ARG A 177 10.80 -12.90 3.95
N VAL A 178 9.83 -12.05 3.66
CA VAL A 178 8.92 -11.51 4.67
C VAL A 178 7.83 -12.55 4.92
N THR A 179 7.81 -13.11 6.11
CA THR A 179 6.78 -14.06 6.55
C THR A 179 5.95 -13.43 7.65
N TRP A 180 4.63 -13.43 7.47
CA TRP A 180 3.69 -13.03 8.51
C TRP A 180 3.50 -14.19 9.49
N THR A 181 4.06 -14.07 10.69
CA THR A 181 3.78 -14.98 11.81
C THR A 181 2.93 -14.24 12.83
N PRO A 182 1.68 -14.67 13.11
CA PRO A 182 0.92 -14.08 14.20
C PRO A 182 1.66 -14.28 15.53
N SER A 183 1.72 -13.23 16.35
CA SER A 183 2.40 -13.25 17.66
C SER A 183 1.60 -13.98 18.75
N SER A 184 0.37 -14.38 18.48
CA SER A 184 -0.45 -15.20 19.37
C SER A 184 -0.71 -16.58 18.76
N SER A 185 -0.44 -17.61 19.56
CA SER A 185 -0.70 -19.00 19.28
C SER A 185 -2.18 -19.21 18.92
N THR A 186 -2.41 -19.98 17.85
CA THR A 186 -3.72 -20.38 17.29
C THR A 186 -4.29 -19.42 16.26
N LEU A 187 -3.81 -19.53 15.01
CA LEU A 187 -4.61 -19.65 13.80
C LEU A 187 -3.69 -20.10 12.66
N ALA A 188 -4.18 -21.08 11.87
CA ALA A 188 -3.39 -21.81 10.90
C ALA A 188 -2.89 -20.93 9.74
N LEU A 189 -1.67 -21.25 9.31
CA LEU A 189 -0.93 -20.66 8.21
C LEU A 189 -1.69 -20.75 6.88
N THR A 190 -1.99 -19.61 6.26
CA THR A 190 -1.92 -19.50 4.81
C THR A 190 -0.96 -18.37 4.47
N SER A 191 0.26 -18.75 4.09
CA SER A 191 1.14 -17.85 3.36
C SER A 191 0.60 -17.75 1.93
N GLN A 192 -0.20 -16.73 1.65
CA GLN A 192 -0.41 -16.29 0.27
C GLN A 192 -0.24 -14.76 0.21
N PRO A 193 0.57 -14.25 -0.73
CA PRO A 193 0.54 -12.84 -1.10
C PRO A 193 -0.74 -12.52 -1.91
N PRO A 194 -1.22 -11.26 -1.93
CA PRO A 194 -2.57 -10.94 -2.44
C PRO A 194 -2.64 -10.60 -3.95
N SER A 195 -3.84 -10.90 -4.50
CA SER A 195 -4.56 -10.32 -5.66
C SER A 195 -4.51 -10.96 -7.06
N ASP A 196 -3.38 -11.41 -7.62
CA ASP A 196 -3.35 -11.88 -9.03
C ASP A 196 -3.80 -13.34 -9.28
N PHE A 197 -4.19 -14.10 -8.25
CA PHE A 197 -4.70 -15.46 -8.46
C PHE A 197 -6.09 -15.48 -9.15
N LEU A 198 -6.87 -14.41 -9.04
CA LEU A 198 -8.15 -14.29 -9.76
C LEU A 198 -7.99 -13.83 -11.21
N ALA A 199 -6.85 -13.25 -11.58
CA ALA A 199 -6.51 -12.90 -12.98
C ALA A 199 -5.83 -14.06 -13.74
N THR A 200 -5.47 -15.15 -13.05
CA THR A 200 -4.83 -16.33 -13.62
C THR A 200 -5.74 -17.55 -13.73
N LEU A 201 -7.03 -17.41 -13.37
CA LEU A 201 -8.04 -18.36 -13.80
C LEU A 201 -8.41 -18.04 -15.26
N PRO A 202 -8.40 -19.02 -16.18
CA PRO A 202 -8.90 -18.79 -17.53
C PRO A 202 -10.34 -18.27 -17.43
N LEU A 203 -10.67 -17.24 -18.23
CA LEU A 203 -12.05 -16.89 -18.51
C LEU A 203 -12.70 -18.17 -19.04
N LEU A 204 -13.68 -18.69 -18.30
CA LEU A 204 -14.56 -19.74 -18.79
C LEU A 204 -15.17 -19.24 -20.10
N GLY A 205 -14.79 -19.89 -21.19
CA GLY A 205 -15.46 -19.94 -22.49
C GLY A 205 -16.17 -18.70 -22.98
N ASP A 206 -15.57 -18.04 -23.97
CA ASP A 206 -16.31 -17.69 -25.19
C ASP A 206 -15.46 -18.15 -26.39
N ARG A 207 -15.77 -19.35 -26.86
CA ARG A 207 -15.73 -19.74 -28.27
C ARG A 207 -17.14 -20.12 -28.66
#